data_AF-A0A1E7I0Q2-F1
#
_entry.id   AF-A0A1E7I0Q2-F1
#
_cell.length_a   1.000
_cell.length_b   1.000
_cell.length_c   1.000
_cell.angle_alpha   90.00
_cell.angle_beta   90.00
_cell.angle_gamma   90.00
#
_symmetry.space_group_name_H-M   'P 1'
#
loop_
_entity.id
_entity.type
_entity.pdbx_description
1 polymer ?
#
loop_
_entity_poly.entity_id
_entity_poly.type
_entity_poly.pdbx_seq_one_letter_code
_entity_poly.pdbx_strand_id
1 'polypeptide(L)'
;MDTAILTAMIAAVVAIISAVISIIGQIRVAKLNAKFAEKKEARGKRQQAEDIISKYREPLAHSAYDLQAKLFNIMRQGLLQVYYVKGNESEREYTLQNTIYVIAQYLCWREIIRREIQFFDLGEIESTQKLTELMDHIQMLFLTDGLDPVFRIFRGEQRAIGEKMIISENDRQSCLGYATFVENQDDSFRRWFRQLEKDVELLSKDALSHGERLILLHHALIDLIDYLDPDCLRFQAKYRTKI
;
A
#
# COMPACT_ATOMS: atom_id res chain seq x y z
N MET A 1 4.76 82.26 -14.96
CA MET A 1 4.61 80.81 -15.22
C MET A 1 3.16 80.59 -15.60
N ASP A 2 2.91 80.00 -16.77
CA ASP A 2 1.56 79.80 -17.27
C ASP A 2 0.80 78.80 -16.40
N THR A 3 -0.42 79.12 -15.99
CA THR A 3 -1.25 78.26 -15.11
C THR A 3 -1.49 76.88 -15.73
N ALA A 4 -1.52 76.80 -17.05
CA ALA A 4 -1.61 75.57 -17.84
C ALA A 4 -0.38 74.63 -17.68
N ILE A 5 0.82 75.19 -17.51
CA ILE A 5 2.04 74.40 -17.32
C ILE A 5 2.04 73.78 -15.91
N LEU A 6 1.60 74.53 -14.91
CA LEU A 6 1.51 74.06 -13.52
C LEU A 6 0.50 72.91 -13.38
N THR A 7 -0.68 73.02 -14.01
CA THR A 7 -1.70 71.97 -13.96
C THR A 7 -1.25 70.69 -14.68
N ALA A 8 -0.57 70.83 -15.84
CA ALA A 8 -0.02 69.69 -16.56
C ALA A 8 1.05 68.94 -15.76
N MET A 9 1.94 69.65 -15.04
CA MET A 9 2.94 69.00 -14.17
C MET A 9 2.30 68.24 -13.01
N ILE A 10 1.29 68.83 -12.35
CA ILE A 10 0.58 68.16 -11.25
C ILE A 10 -0.12 66.90 -11.76
N ALA A 11 -0.79 66.97 -12.90
CA ALA A 11 -1.46 65.82 -13.52
C ALA A 11 -0.46 64.69 -13.87
N ALA A 12 0.72 65.03 -14.41
CA ALA A 12 1.76 64.06 -14.71
C ALA A 12 2.27 63.35 -13.44
N VAL A 13 2.52 64.09 -12.36
CA VAL A 13 2.95 63.51 -11.08
C VAL A 13 1.88 62.58 -10.51
N VAL A 14 0.62 62.99 -10.51
CA VAL A 14 -0.51 62.17 -10.04
C VAL A 14 -0.65 60.90 -10.89
N ALA A 15 -0.51 60.99 -12.21
CA ALA A 15 -0.56 59.84 -13.10
C ALA A 15 0.57 58.84 -12.81
N ILE A 16 1.80 59.31 -12.58
CA ILE A 16 2.94 58.46 -12.23
C ILE A 16 2.71 57.77 -10.89
N ILE A 17 2.28 58.50 -9.86
CA ILE A 17 1.97 57.93 -8.54
C ILE A 17 0.87 56.88 -8.66
N SER A 18 -0.18 57.16 -9.43
CA SER A 18 -1.30 56.24 -9.65
C SER A 18 -0.85 54.97 -10.38
N ALA A 19 0.02 55.11 -11.39
CA ALA A 19 0.62 53.97 -12.11
C ALA A 19 1.49 53.12 -11.17
N VAL A 20 2.31 53.73 -10.32
CA VAL A 20 3.15 53.03 -9.34
C VAL A 20 2.30 52.28 -8.31
N ILE A 21 1.26 52.91 -7.75
CA ILE A 21 0.33 52.26 -6.82
C ILE A 21 -0.38 51.09 -7.50
N SER A 22 -0.82 51.26 -8.74
CA SER A 22 -1.46 50.21 -9.54
C SER A 22 -0.53 49.01 -9.75
N ILE A 23 0.74 49.24 -10.14
CA ILE A 23 1.74 48.18 -10.32
C ILE A 23 2.01 47.43 -9.01
N ILE A 24 2.17 48.14 -7.89
CA ILE A 24 2.38 47.53 -6.57
C ILE A 24 1.16 46.68 -6.18
N GLY A 25 -0.05 47.19 -6.44
CA GLY A 25 -1.31 46.46 -6.22
C GLY A 25 -1.35 45.16 -7.03
N GLN A 26 -1.05 45.21 -8.32
CA GLN A 26 -1.02 44.06 -9.21
C GLN A 26 0.00 42.99 -8.76
N ILE A 27 1.20 43.40 -8.36
CA ILE A 27 2.23 42.47 -7.86
C ILE A 27 1.77 41.78 -6.57
N ARG A 28 1.13 42.52 -5.65
CA ARG A 28 0.58 41.94 -4.41
C ARG A 28 -0.53 40.94 -4.69
N VAL A 29 -1.47 41.29 -5.57
CA VAL A 29 -2.56 40.40 -5.98
C VAL A 29 -2.01 39.13 -6.64
N ALA A 30 -1.03 39.25 -7.54
CA ALA A 30 -0.38 38.09 -8.17
C ALA A 30 0.28 37.17 -7.14
N LYS A 31 1.02 37.73 -6.17
CA LYS A 31 1.63 36.95 -5.08
C LYS A 31 0.60 36.26 -4.19
N LEU A 32 -0.50 36.93 -3.87
CA LEU A 32 -1.59 36.34 -3.08
C LEU A 32 -2.26 35.20 -3.84
N ASN A 33 -2.57 35.40 -5.11
CA ASN A 33 -3.16 34.38 -5.97
C ASN A 33 -2.26 33.15 -6.11
N ALA A 34 -0.95 33.34 -6.25
CA ALA A 34 0.01 32.24 -6.27
C ALA A 34 -0.01 31.44 -4.95
N LYS A 35 0.02 32.13 -3.79
CA LYS A 35 -0.09 31.46 -2.49
C LYS A 35 -1.43 30.74 -2.28
N PHE A 36 -2.53 31.31 -2.76
CA PHE A 36 -3.84 30.66 -2.69
C PHE A 36 -3.91 29.43 -3.59
N ALA A 37 -3.34 29.51 -4.80
CA ALA A 37 -3.25 28.38 -5.72
C ALA A 37 -2.45 27.23 -5.10
N GLU A 38 -1.27 27.52 -4.55
CA GLU A 38 -0.41 26.54 -3.87
C GLU A 38 -1.14 25.87 -2.68
N LYS A 39 -1.81 26.66 -1.82
CA LYS A 39 -2.60 26.09 -0.70
C LYS A 39 -3.77 25.23 -1.18
N LYS A 40 -4.44 25.64 -2.27
CA LYS A 40 -5.56 24.89 -2.83
C LYS A 40 -5.09 23.57 -3.42
N GLU A 41 -3.96 23.57 -4.11
CA GLU A 41 -3.32 22.37 -4.64
C GLU A 41 -2.91 21.41 -3.52
N ALA A 42 -2.21 21.90 -2.50
CA ALA A 42 -1.80 21.09 -1.35
C ALA A 42 -3.02 20.46 -0.63
N ARG A 43 -4.09 21.22 -0.44
CA ARG A 43 -5.35 20.70 0.12
C ARG A 43 -6.00 19.65 -0.78
N GLY A 44 -5.94 19.86 -2.10
CA GLY A 44 -6.43 18.90 -3.10
C GLY A 44 -5.68 17.57 -3.05
N LYS A 45 -4.34 17.60 -3.02
CA LYS A 45 -3.49 16.41 -2.88
C LYS A 45 -3.79 15.67 -1.57
N ARG A 46 -3.93 16.41 -0.46
CA ARG A 46 -4.29 15.82 0.85
C ARG A 46 -5.64 15.10 0.82
N GLN A 47 -6.66 15.73 0.24
CA GLN A 47 -7.98 15.09 0.10
C GLN A 47 -7.90 13.81 -0.74
N GLN A 48 -7.17 13.85 -1.86
CA GLN A 48 -7.00 12.67 -2.72
C GLN A 48 -6.28 11.52 -2.00
N ALA A 49 -5.27 11.82 -1.18
CA ALA A 49 -4.62 10.81 -0.34
C ALA A 49 -5.57 10.21 0.70
N GLU A 50 -6.36 11.05 1.37
CA GLU A 50 -7.38 10.59 2.31
C GLU A 50 -8.42 9.69 1.61
N ASP A 51 -8.84 10.04 0.38
CA ASP A 51 -9.80 9.25 -0.40
C ASP A 51 -9.23 7.88 -0.81
N ILE A 52 -7.97 7.82 -1.28
CA ILE A 52 -7.30 6.56 -1.65
C ILE A 52 -7.09 5.68 -0.42
N ILE A 53 -6.57 6.26 0.67
CA ILE A 53 -6.42 5.54 1.93
C ILE A 53 -7.78 5.01 2.35
N SER A 54 -8.83 5.84 2.35
CA SER A 54 -10.18 5.39 2.71
C SER A 54 -10.67 4.25 1.81
N LYS A 55 -10.41 4.31 0.50
CA LYS A 55 -10.86 3.31 -0.47
C LYS A 55 -10.18 1.95 -0.29
N TYR A 56 -8.88 1.93 0.02
CA TYR A 56 -8.08 0.69 0.04
C TYR A 56 -7.63 0.25 1.44
N ARG A 57 -7.86 1.06 2.47
CA ARG A 57 -7.53 0.74 3.88
C ARG A 57 -8.15 -0.57 4.33
N GLU A 58 -9.45 -0.74 4.08
CA GLU A 58 -10.17 -1.94 4.52
C GLU A 58 -9.71 -3.21 3.78
N PRO A 59 -9.63 -3.23 2.43
CA PRO A 59 -9.07 -4.39 1.73
C PRO A 59 -7.62 -4.73 2.10
N LEU A 60 -6.76 -3.72 2.27
CA LEU A 60 -5.38 -3.94 2.72
C LEU A 60 -5.34 -4.52 4.14
N ALA A 61 -6.14 -3.96 5.07
CA ALA A 61 -6.17 -4.45 6.45
C ALA A 61 -6.70 -5.89 6.53
N HIS A 62 -7.71 -6.25 5.73
CA HIS A 62 -8.21 -7.62 5.64
C HIS A 62 -7.17 -8.59 5.11
N SER A 63 -6.52 -8.28 3.98
CA SER A 63 -5.50 -9.18 3.44
C SER A 63 -4.26 -9.30 4.34
N ALA A 64 -3.88 -8.23 5.03
CA ALA A 64 -2.84 -8.28 6.07
C ALA A 64 -3.26 -9.16 7.25
N TYR A 65 -4.52 -9.04 7.70
CA TYR A 65 -5.08 -9.85 8.77
C TYR A 65 -5.11 -11.35 8.42
N ASP A 66 -5.57 -11.69 7.22
CA ASP A 66 -5.64 -13.08 6.76
C ASP A 66 -4.24 -13.70 6.66
N LEU A 67 -3.28 -12.93 6.12
CA LEU A 67 -1.90 -13.38 6.03
C LEU A 67 -1.27 -13.56 7.41
N GLN A 68 -1.38 -12.59 8.32
CA GLN A 68 -0.79 -12.75 9.66
C GLN A 68 -1.41 -13.92 10.42
N ALA A 69 -2.71 -14.16 10.28
CA ALA A 69 -3.40 -15.27 10.91
C ALA A 69 -2.91 -16.60 10.34
N LYS A 70 -2.68 -16.68 9.03
CA LYS A 70 -2.08 -17.86 8.40
C LYS A 70 -0.69 -18.15 8.96
N LEU A 71 0.16 -17.13 9.04
CA LEU A 71 1.52 -17.26 9.58
C LEU A 71 1.48 -17.70 11.06
N PHE A 72 0.59 -17.12 11.87
CA PHE A 72 0.37 -17.56 13.24
C PHE A 72 -0.04 -19.03 13.33
N ASN A 73 -0.99 -19.47 12.50
CA ASN A 73 -1.46 -20.86 12.52
C ASN A 73 -0.35 -21.84 12.10
N ILE A 74 0.49 -21.47 11.14
CA ILE A 74 1.66 -22.27 10.75
C ILE A 74 2.65 -22.38 11.91
N MET A 75 3.02 -21.25 12.52
CA MET A 75 4.11 -21.19 13.49
C MET A 75 3.72 -21.61 14.91
N ARG A 76 2.48 -21.35 15.34
CA ARG A 76 2.02 -21.59 16.72
C ARG A 76 1.03 -22.74 16.85
N GLN A 77 0.22 -23.00 15.82
CA GLN A 77 -0.86 -23.99 15.89
C GLN A 77 -0.56 -25.28 15.11
N GLY A 78 0.58 -25.35 14.42
CA GLY A 78 0.98 -26.55 13.69
C GLY A 78 0.09 -26.87 12.48
N LEU A 79 -0.48 -25.84 11.84
CA LEU A 79 -1.40 -25.97 10.69
C LEU A 79 -0.91 -26.98 9.65
N LEU A 80 0.37 -26.90 9.25
CA LEU A 80 0.95 -27.80 8.25
C LEU A 80 1.02 -29.25 8.75
N GLN A 81 1.39 -29.47 10.02
CA GLN A 81 1.44 -30.82 10.59
C GLN A 81 0.06 -31.47 10.65
N VAL A 82 -0.95 -30.70 11.03
CA VAL A 82 -2.31 -31.21 11.22
C VAL A 82 -3.00 -31.46 9.87
N TYR A 83 -2.99 -30.48 8.96
CA TYR A 83 -3.84 -30.52 7.77
C TYR A 83 -3.09 -30.81 6.47
N TYR A 84 -1.80 -30.47 6.37
CA TYR A 84 -1.01 -30.77 5.16
C TYR A 84 -0.36 -32.16 5.21
N VAL A 85 0.20 -32.55 6.37
CA VAL A 85 0.90 -33.84 6.53
C VAL A 85 -0.05 -34.97 6.94
N LYS A 86 -0.90 -34.74 7.94
CA LYS A 86 -1.79 -35.77 8.53
C LYS A 86 -3.24 -35.69 8.03
N GLY A 87 -3.59 -34.62 7.33
CA GLY A 87 -4.93 -34.41 6.81
C GLY A 87 -5.26 -35.31 5.62
N ASN A 88 -6.53 -35.31 5.23
CA ASN A 88 -6.97 -35.94 3.99
C ASN A 88 -6.55 -35.11 2.75
N GLU A 89 -6.78 -35.65 1.55
CA GLU A 89 -6.40 -35.00 0.29
C GLU A 89 -7.01 -33.58 0.14
N SER A 90 -8.27 -33.40 0.51
CA SER A 90 -8.96 -32.11 0.43
C SER A 90 -8.38 -31.09 1.42
N GLU A 91 -8.08 -31.51 2.65
CA GLU A 91 -7.44 -30.67 3.66
C GLU A 91 -6.03 -30.26 3.25
N ARG A 92 -5.27 -31.18 2.66
CA ARG A 92 -3.92 -30.93 2.17
C ARG A 92 -3.92 -29.91 1.04
N GLU A 93 -4.78 -30.10 0.04
CA GLU A 93 -4.89 -29.19 -1.10
C GLU A 93 -5.36 -27.80 -0.66
N TYR A 94 -6.40 -27.73 0.18
CA TYR A 94 -6.86 -26.48 0.76
C TYR A 94 -5.74 -25.76 1.52
N THR A 95 -5.02 -26.48 2.37
CA THR A 95 -3.94 -25.90 3.19
C THR A 95 -2.85 -25.30 2.31
N LEU A 96 -2.46 -26.00 1.25
CA LEU A 96 -1.47 -25.53 0.27
C LEU A 96 -1.98 -24.29 -0.48
N GLN A 97 -3.11 -24.43 -1.18
CA GLN A 97 -3.63 -23.37 -2.05
C GLN A 97 -4.02 -22.13 -1.26
N ASN A 98 -4.66 -22.27 -0.10
CA ASN A 98 -5.06 -21.14 0.72
C ASN A 98 -3.85 -20.41 1.31
N THR A 99 -2.78 -21.11 1.68
CA THR A 99 -1.56 -20.47 2.18
C THR A 99 -0.92 -19.59 1.10
N ILE A 100 -0.82 -20.10 -0.12
CA ILE A 100 -0.28 -19.35 -1.25
C ILE A 100 -1.21 -18.20 -1.62
N TYR A 101 -2.53 -18.45 -1.63
CA TYR A 101 -3.53 -17.45 -1.95
C TYR A 101 -3.47 -16.22 -1.04
N VAL A 102 -3.39 -16.39 0.29
CA VAL A 102 -3.37 -15.23 1.19
C VAL A 102 -2.10 -14.39 1.05
N ILE A 103 -0.95 -15.02 0.72
CA ILE A 103 0.27 -14.29 0.35
C ILE A 103 0.03 -13.49 -0.94
N ALA A 104 -0.52 -14.13 -1.96
CA ALA A 104 -0.80 -13.52 -3.25
C ALA A 104 -1.82 -12.38 -3.15
N GLN A 105 -2.83 -12.54 -2.30
CA GLN A 105 -3.88 -11.54 -2.04
C GLN A 105 -3.31 -10.29 -1.38
N TYR A 106 -2.43 -10.45 -0.37
CA TYR A 106 -1.74 -9.31 0.22
C TYR A 106 -0.88 -8.57 -0.82
N LEU A 107 -0.11 -9.32 -1.63
CA LEU A 107 0.72 -8.73 -2.70
C LEU A 107 -0.13 -8.02 -3.77
N CYS A 108 -1.33 -8.51 -4.05
CA CYS A 108 -2.30 -7.84 -4.92
C CYS A 108 -2.69 -6.46 -4.40
N TRP A 109 -3.19 -6.38 -3.16
CA TRP A 109 -3.62 -5.10 -2.57
C TRP A 109 -2.46 -4.12 -2.45
N ARG A 110 -1.27 -4.61 -2.09
CA ARG A 110 -0.05 -3.83 -2.12
C ARG A 110 0.24 -3.24 -3.51
N GLU A 111 0.10 -4.05 -4.56
CA GLU A 111 0.34 -3.61 -5.94
C GLU A 111 -0.71 -2.60 -6.44
N ILE A 112 -2.00 -2.80 -6.09
CA ILE A 112 -3.07 -1.82 -6.36
C ILE A 112 -2.73 -0.47 -5.72
N ILE A 113 -2.43 -0.46 -4.42
CA ILE A 113 -2.09 0.77 -3.68
C ILE A 113 -0.84 1.44 -4.25
N ARG A 114 0.18 0.66 -4.61
CA ARG A 114 1.41 1.20 -5.22
C ARG A 114 1.10 1.94 -6.53
N ARG A 115 0.26 1.37 -7.40
CA ARG A 115 -0.13 1.98 -8.68
C ARG A 115 -0.91 3.28 -8.45
N GLU A 116 -1.80 3.30 -7.48
CA GLU A 116 -2.61 4.48 -7.12
C GLU A 116 -1.75 5.60 -6.51
N ILE A 117 -0.92 5.32 -5.49
CA ILE A 117 -0.04 6.33 -4.88
C ILE A 117 0.88 6.99 -5.91
N GLN A 118 1.42 6.21 -6.86
CA GLN A 118 2.24 6.74 -7.96
C GLN A 118 1.44 7.59 -8.93
N PHE A 119 0.22 7.18 -9.27
CA PHE A 119 -0.65 7.93 -10.18
C PHE A 119 -1.03 9.31 -9.64
N PHE A 120 -1.22 9.43 -8.32
CA PHE A 120 -1.66 10.67 -7.69
C PHE A 120 -0.51 11.54 -7.09
N ASP A 121 0.76 11.14 -7.25
CA ASP A 121 1.93 11.89 -6.73
C ASP A 121 1.83 12.20 -5.21
N LEU A 122 1.45 11.20 -4.42
CA LEU A 122 1.10 11.37 -3.00
C LEU A 122 2.21 10.99 -2.03
N GLY A 123 3.43 10.71 -2.51
CA GLY A 123 4.53 10.22 -1.68
C GLY A 123 5.01 11.20 -0.59
N GLU A 124 4.68 12.48 -0.71
CA GLU A 124 5.12 13.53 0.22
C GLU A 124 4.16 13.75 1.41
N ILE A 125 3.03 13.06 1.46
CA ILE A 125 2.04 13.23 2.52
C ILE A 125 2.39 12.31 3.70
N GLU A 126 2.44 12.83 4.92
CA GLU A 126 2.89 12.08 6.11
C GLU A 126 2.14 10.75 6.33
N SER A 127 0.82 10.73 6.15
CA SER A 127 0.01 9.52 6.31
C SER A 127 0.27 8.46 5.23
N THR A 128 0.61 8.87 4.01
CA THR A 128 1.00 7.95 2.93
C THR A 128 2.45 7.51 3.10
N GLN A 129 3.33 8.35 3.65
CA GLN A 129 4.70 7.98 4.01
C GLN A 129 4.70 6.85 5.02
N LYS A 130 3.96 6.99 6.14
CA LYS A 130 3.95 5.94 7.17
C LYS A 130 3.38 4.61 6.67
N LEU A 131 2.32 4.67 5.86
CA LEU A 131 1.76 3.48 5.21
C LEU A 131 2.80 2.83 4.28
N THR A 132 3.48 3.63 3.48
CA THR A 132 4.53 3.17 2.54
C THR A 132 5.70 2.55 3.30
N GLU A 133 6.17 3.16 4.39
CA GLU A 133 7.23 2.61 5.24
C GLU A 133 6.87 1.20 5.77
N LEU A 134 5.66 1.01 6.29
CA LEU A 134 5.20 -0.28 6.80
C LEU A 134 5.11 -1.32 5.68
N MET A 135 4.56 -0.95 4.52
CA MET A 135 4.47 -1.82 3.35
C MET A 135 5.84 -2.17 2.77
N ASP A 136 6.78 -1.23 2.78
CA ASP A 136 8.16 -1.44 2.32
C ASP A 136 8.94 -2.30 3.30
N HIS A 137 8.72 -2.16 4.61
CA HIS A 137 9.30 -3.07 5.59
C HIS A 137 8.88 -4.52 5.35
N ILE A 138 7.58 -4.77 5.12
CA ILE A 138 7.07 -6.10 4.76
C ILE A 138 7.67 -6.59 3.43
N GLN A 139 7.77 -5.70 2.42
CA GLN A 139 8.42 -6.02 1.16
C GLN A 139 9.88 -6.48 1.35
N MET A 140 10.62 -5.77 2.19
CA MET A 140 12.02 -6.07 2.50
C MET A 140 12.16 -7.40 3.23
N LEU A 141 11.25 -7.72 4.15
CA LEU A 141 11.20 -9.02 4.83
C LEU A 141 10.90 -10.17 3.89
N PHE A 142 10.16 -9.95 2.79
CA PHE A 142 10.02 -10.98 1.75
C PHE A 142 11.30 -11.15 0.91
N LEU A 143 12.05 -10.08 0.63
CA LEU A 143 13.13 -10.14 -0.37
C LEU A 143 14.52 -10.41 0.21
N THR A 144 14.75 -10.10 1.49
CA THR A 144 16.10 -10.15 2.08
C THR A 144 16.73 -11.54 1.98
N ASP A 145 18.01 -11.58 1.64
CA ASP A 145 18.86 -12.77 1.61
C ASP A 145 19.61 -13.02 2.93
N GLY A 146 19.46 -12.14 3.91
CA GLY A 146 20.00 -12.32 5.26
C GLY A 146 19.21 -13.30 6.13
N LEU A 147 18.11 -13.84 5.62
CA LEU A 147 17.27 -14.85 6.26
C LEU A 147 17.24 -16.12 5.40
N ASP A 148 16.80 -17.23 6.00
CA ASP A 148 16.52 -18.48 5.29
C ASP A 148 15.70 -18.26 4.00
N PRO A 149 16.00 -18.96 2.88
CA PRO A 149 15.39 -18.69 1.59
C PRO A 149 13.92 -19.13 1.47
N VAL A 150 13.39 -19.91 2.41
CA VAL A 150 11.97 -20.30 2.41
C VAL A 150 11.08 -19.06 2.46
N PHE A 151 10.12 -18.99 1.54
CA PHE A 151 9.24 -17.83 1.30
C PHE A 151 9.98 -16.52 0.97
N ARG A 152 11.22 -16.60 0.50
CA ARG A 152 11.86 -15.44 -0.11
C ARG A 152 11.25 -15.17 -1.47
N ILE A 153 10.74 -13.96 -1.68
CA ILE A 153 10.14 -13.51 -2.94
C ILE A 153 10.85 -12.23 -3.35
N PHE A 154 11.50 -12.22 -4.52
CA PHE A 154 12.21 -11.03 -4.99
C PHE A 154 11.23 -9.92 -5.38
N ARG A 155 11.72 -8.68 -5.39
CA ARG A 155 10.90 -7.49 -5.68
C ARG A 155 10.11 -7.61 -6.99
N GLY A 156 10.72 -8.15 -8.05
CA GLY A 156 10.07 -8.36 -9.34
C GLY A 156 8.97 -9.43 -9.28
N GLU A 157 9.22 -10.52 -8.56
CA GLU A 157 8.25 -11.62 -8.37
C GLU A 157 7.08 -11.17 -7.50
N GLN A 158 7.33 -10.41 -6.43
CA GLN A 158 6.27 -9.83 -5.59
C GLN A 158 5.33 -8.96 -6.41
N ARG A 159 5.88 -8.14 -7.32
CA ARG A 159 5.07 -7.36 -8.27
C ARG A 159 4.32 -8.30 -9.20
N ALA A 160 4.99 -9.18 -9.93
CA ALA A 160 4.35 -10.06 -10.90
C ALA A 160 3.21 -10.88 -10.29
N ILE A 161 3.38 -11.42 -9.08
CA ILE A 161 2.30 -12.08 -8.32
C ILE A 161 1.14 -11.12 -8.10
N GLY A 162 1.40 -9.93 -7.55
CA GLY A 162 0.38 -8.91 -7.35
C GLY A 162 -0.35 -8.54 -8.64
N GLU A 163 0.38 -8.29 -9.73
CA GLU A 163 -0.20 -7.95 -11.04
C GLU A 163 -1.10 -9.05 -11.59
N LYS A 164 -0.68 -10.31 -11.44
CA LYS A 164 -1.46 -11.49 -11.87
C LYS A 164 -2.72 -11.71 -11.04
N MET A 165 -2.76 -11.17 -9.82
CA MET A 165 -3.91 -11.24 -8.93
C MET A 165 -4.88 -10.07 -9.11
N ILE A 166 -4.51 -9.00 -9.81
CA ILE A 166 -5.40 -7.85 -10.03
C ILE A 166 -6.45 -8.20 -11.09
N ILE A 167 -7.71 -7.95 -10.74
CA ILE A 167 -8.84 -7.91 -11.69
C ILE A 167 -9.40 -6.49 -11.75
N SER A 168 -9.88 -6.10 -12.92
CA SER A 168 -10.49 -4.78 -13.15
C SER A 168 -11.95 -4.95 -13.50
N GLU A 169 -12.86 -4.49 -12.64
CA GLU A 169 -14.30 -4.54 -12.84
C GLU A 169 -14.90 -3.15 -12.63
N ASN A 170 -15.65 -2.62 -13.60
CA ASN A 170 -16.31 -1.31 -13.52
C ASN A 170 -15.37 -0.17 -13.05
N ASP A 171 -14.17 -0.09 -13.65
CA ASP A 171 -13.11 0.87 -13.27
C ASP A 171 -12.63 0.77 -11.81
N ARG A 172 -12.92 -0.34 -11.13
CA ARG A 172 -12.39 -0.66 -9.80
C ARG A 172 -11.42 -1.82 -9.90
N GLN A 173 -10.23 -1.63 -9.35
CA GLN A 173 -9.28 -2.70 -9.15
C GLN A 173 -9.65 -3.46 -7.89
N SER A 174 -9.68 -4.79 -7.99
CA SER A 174 -9.85 -5.70 -6.88
C SER A 174 -8.91 -6.89 -7.02
N CYS A 175 -8.90 -7.77 -6.02
CA CYS A 175 -8.10 -8.98 -6.04
C CYS A 175 -8.93 -10.16 -6.56
N LEU A 176 -8.27 -11.04 -7.32
CA LEU A 176 -8.78 -12.33 -7.75
C LEU A 176 -9.33 -13.12 -6.56
N GLY A 177 -10.53 -13.68 -6.71
CA GLY A 177 -11.17 -14.52 -5.70
C GLY A 177 -10.48 -15.88 -5.55
N TYR A 178 -10.62 -16.50 -4.38
CA TYR A 178 -9.98 -17.78 -4.06
C TYR A 178 -10.40 -18.92 -5.02
N ALA A 179 -11.69 -19.05 -5.33
CA ALA A 179 -12.17 -20.09 -6.24
C ALA A 179 -11.48 -19.98 -7.62
N THR A 180 -11.49 -18.78 -8.20
CA THR A 180 -10.83 -18.51 -9.49
C THR A 180 -9.31 -18.71 -9.41
N PHE A 181 -8.68 -18.36 -8.28
CA PHE A 181 -7.26 -18.65 -8.04
C PHE A 181 -6.97 -20.15 -8.12
N VAL A 182 -7.79 -20.99 -7.47
CA VAL A 182 -7.62 -22.46 -7.47
C VAL A 182 -7.94 -23.07 -8.83
N GLU A 183 -8.95 -22.57 -9.52
CA GLU A 183 -9.37 -23.08 -10.83
C GLU A 183 -8.42 -22.69 -11.97
N ASN A 184 -7.64 -21.62 -11.82
CA ASN A 184 -6.74 -21.16 -12.88
C ASN A 184 -5.55 -22.11 -13.04
N GLN A 185 -5.52 -22.88 -14.13
CA GLN A 185 -4.44 -23.84 -14.43
C GLN A 185 -3.47 -23.34 -15.52
N ASP A 186 -3.54 -22.07 -15.93
CA ASP A 186 -2.62 -21.53 -16.93
C ASP A 186 -1.18 -21.49 -16.38
N ASP A 187 -0.24 -22.06 -17.14
CA ASP A 187 1.19 -22.06 -16.82
C ASP A 187 1.74 -20.63 -16.63
N SER A 188 1.27 -19.68 -17.43
CA SER A 188 1.67 -18.28 -17.39
C SER A 188 1.33 -17.60 -16.05
N PHE A 189 0.33 -18.16 -15.35
CA PHE A 189 -0.10 -17.78 -14.00
C PHE A 189 0.58 -18.65 -12.94
N ARG A 190 0.48 -19.98 -13.05
CA ARG A 190 0.96 -20.95 -12.04
C ARG A 190 2.46 -20.90 -11.80
N ARG A 191 3.26 -20.58 -12.82
CA ARG A 191 4.72 -20.51 -12.69
C ARG A 191 5.20 -19.58 -11.58
N TRP A 192 4.44 -18.54 -11.24
CA TRP A 192 4.79 -17.56 -10.20
C TRP A 192 4.64 -18.11 -8.78
N PHE A 193 3.93 -19.23 -8.61
CA PHE A 193 3.60 -19.80 -7.30
C PHE A 193 4.35 -21.09 -6.98
N ARG A 194 4.99 -21.73 -7.98
CA ARG A 194 5.67 -23.02 -7.82
C ARG A 194 6.75 -23.04 -6.74
N GLN A 195 7.46 -21.94 -6.54
CA GLN A 195 8.45 -21.87 -5.45
C GLN A 195 7.76 -21.86 -4.09
N LEU A 196 6.65 -21.14 -3.94
CA LEU A 196 5.86 -21.11 -2.70
C LEU A 196 5.25 -22.48 -2.39
N GLU A 197 4.85 -23.25 -3.40
CA GLU A 197 4.40 -24.63 -3.22
C GLU A 197 5.48 -25.51 -2.59
N LYS A 198 6.72 -25.41 -3.08
CA LYS A 198 7.89 -26.11 -2.52
C LYS A 198 8.22 -25.63 -1.12
N ASP A 199 8.12 -24.34 -0.86
CA ASP A 199 8.40 -23.74 0.44
C ASP A 199 7.40 -24.22 1.51
N VAL A 200 6.11 -24.37 1.15
CA VAL A 200 5.11 -25.00 2.03
C VAL A 200 5.48 -26.45 2.34
N GLU A 201 5.95 -27.21 1.35
CA GLU A 201 6.40 -28.59 1.58
C GLU A 201 7.60 -28.63 2.54
N LEU A 202 8.58 -27.72 2.39
CA LEU A 202 9.73 -27.63 3.29
C LEU A 202 9.31 -27.28 4.73
N LEU A 203 8.45 -26.27 4.90
CA LEU A 203 7.90 -25.90 6.21
C LEU A 203 7.10 -27.03 6.85
N SER A 204 6.44 -27.87 6.04
CA SER A 204 5.71 -29.04 6.55
C SER A 204 6.63 -30.11 7.14
N LYS A 205 7.93 -30.08 6.83
CA LYS A 205 8.93 -31.02 7.37
C LYS A 205 9.60 -30.43 8.61
N ASP A 206 9.92 -29.13 8.59
CA ASP A 206 10.56 -28.44 9.71
C ASP A 206 10.23 -26.94 9.75
N ALA A 207 9.07 -26.60 10.31
CA ALA A 207 8.62 -25.21 10.39
C ALA A 207 9.48 -24.34 11.33
N LEU A 208 10.10 -24.94 12.35
CA LEU A 208 10.86 -24.18 13.35
C LEU A 208 12.19 -23.70 12.79
N SER A 209 12.91 -24.56 12.06
CA SER A 209 14.20 -24.20 11.47
C SER A 209 14.08 -23.15 10.35
N HIS A 210 12.94 -23.10 9.66
CA HIS A 210 12.68 -22.16 8.56
C HIS A 210 11.73 -21.00 8.95
N GLY A 211 11.43 -20.85 10.24
CA GLY A 211 10.32 -20.01 10.72
C GLY A 211 10.61 -18.52 10.86
N GLU A 212 11.89 -18.11 10.87
CA GLU A 212 12.28 -16.74 11.23
C GLU A 212 11.61 -15.67 10.33
N ARG A 213 11.63 -15.88 9.01
CA ARG A 213 10.97 -14.96 8.06
C ARG A 213 9.47 -14.84 8.32
N LEU A 214 8.79 -15.94 8.63
CA LEU A 214 7.36 -15.97 8.90
C LEU A 214 7.02 -15.21 10.19
N ILE A 215 7.86 -15.33 11.22
CA ILE A 215 7.69 -14.60 12.49
C ILE A 215 7.85 -13.10 12.27
N LEU A 216 8.91 -12.68 11.58
CA LEU A 216 9.14 -11.26 11.28
C LEU A 216 8.03 -10.67 10.39
N LEU A 217 7.59 -11.40 9.37
CA LEU A 217 6.45 -11.00 8.54
C LEU A 217 5.18 -10.87 9.37
N HIS A 218 4.90 -11.83 10.25
CA HIS A 218 3.74 -11.77 11.14
C HIS A 218 3.78 -10.53 12.04
N HIS A 219 4.93 -10.20 12.64
CA HIS A 219 5.09 -8.98 13.44
C HIS A 219 4.86 -7.71 12.63
N ALA A 220 5.45 -7.63 11.43
CA ALA A 220 5.31 -6.46 10.56
C ALA A 220 3.88 -6.28 10.03
N LEU A 221 3.17 -7.38 9.76
CA LEU A 221 1.76 -7.34 9.37
C LEU A 221 0.86 -6.87 10.52
N ILE A 222 1.16 -7.24 11.77
CA ILE A 222 0.47 -6.69 12.94
C ILE A 222 0.69 -5.18 13.03
N ASP A 223 1.93 -4.71 12.86
CA ASP A 223 2.22 -3.26 12.88
C ASP A 223 1.44 -2.50 11.79
N LEU A 224 1.29 -3.10 10.61
CA LEU A 224 0.45 -2.56 9.55
C LEU A 224 -1.04 -2.54 9.94
N ILE A 225 -1.55 -3.60 10.54
CA ILE A 225 -2.95 -3.68 10.98
C ILE A 225 -3.24 -2.67 12.09
N ASP A 226 -2.33 -2.50 13.05
CA ASP A 226 -2.51 -1.53 14.14
C ASP A 226 -2.48 -0.09 13.63
N TYR A 227 -1.68 0.19 12.59
CA TYR A 227 -1.75 1.47 11.88
C TYR A 227 -3.08 1.66 11.13
N LEU A 228 -3.57 0.62 10.47
CA LEU A 228 -4.80 0.67 9.67
C LEU A 228 -6.09 0.54 10.51
N ASP A 229 -6.05 0.03 11.73
CA ASP A 229 -7.23 -0.16 12.58
C ASP A 229 -6.89 0.04 14.07
N PRO A 230 -6.44 1.25 14.47
CA PRO A 230 -5.89 1.51 15.80
C PRO A 230 -6.90 1.26 16.93
N ASP A 231 -8.18 1.57 16.68
CA ASP A 231 -9.27 1.42 17.66
C ASP A 231 -9.84 -0.01 17.71
N CYS A 232 -9.24 -0.95 16.98
CA CYS A 232 -9.68 -2.36 16.92
C CYS A 232 -11.15 -2.55 16.52
N LEU A 233 -11.69 -1.66 15.67
CA LEU A 233 -13.08 -1.70 15.23
C LEU A 233 -13.36 -2.86 14.27
N ARG A 234 -12.36 -3.27 13.48
CA ARG A 234 -12.48 -4.32 12.47
C ARG A 234 -11.95 -5.66 12.97
N PHE A 235 -10.76 -5.64 13.58
CA PHE A 235 -10.10 -6.85 14.07
C PHE A 235 -9.86 -6.76 15.58
N GLN A 236 -10.33 -7.75 16.33
CA GLN A 236 -10.21 -7.72 17.80
C GLN A 236 -8.75 -7.79 18.25
N ALA A 237 -8.37 -7.00 19.26
CA ALA A 237 -7.01 -6.91 19.78
C ALA A 237 -6.40 -8.27 20.16
N LYS A 238 -7.21 -9.21 20.67
CA LYS A 238 -6.74 -10.56 21.06
C LYS A 238 -6.12 -11.37 19.91
N TYR A 239 -6.46 -11.06 18.65
CA TYR A 239 -5.92 -11.72 17.46
C TYR A 239 -4.72 -10.98 16.84
N ARG A 240 -4.22 -9.93 17.50
CA ARG A 240 -3.08 -9.12 17.05
C ARG A 240 -1.84 -9.31 17.92
N THR A 241 -1.76 -10.45 18.61
CA THR A 241 -0.63 -10.74 19.48
C THR A 241 0.52 -11.27 18.65
N LYS A 242 1.66 -10.59 18.72
CA LYS A 242 2.91 -11.03 18.11
C LYS A 242 3.36 -12.37 18.71
N ILE A 243 3.75 -13.31 17.85
CA ILE A 243 4.39 -14.60 18.21
C ILE A 243 5.61 -14.34 19.07
#